data_AF-A0A6G8DBS2-F1
#
_entry.id   AF-A0A6G8DBS2-F1
#
_cell.length_a   1.000
_cell.length_b   1.000
_cell.length_c   1.000
_cell.angle_alpha   90.00
_cell.angle_beta   90.00
_cell.angle_gamma   90.00
#
_symmetry.space_group_name_H-M   'P 1'
#
loop_
_entity.id
_entity.type
_entity.pdbx_description
1 polymer ?
#
loop_
_entity_poly.entity_id
_entity_poly.type
_entity_poly.pdbx_seq_one_letter_code
_entity_poly.pdbx_strand_id
1 'polypeptide(L)' 'MKFDLSIEDNFASFIDEKTEKSVFIDSFDNQEFEVRIGTVRESQSAGSITAHSTEEFNSRGQINILAPY' A
#
# COMPACT_ATOMS: atom_id res chain seq x y z
N MET A 1 -2.54 4.24 -11.08
CA MET A 1 -3.23 3.44 -10.05
C MET A 1 -3.80 4.42 -9.02
N LYS A 2 -5.07 4.29 -8.62
CA LYS A 2 -5.64 5.08 -7.52
C LYS A 2 -5.74 4.14 -6.32
N PHE A 3 -5.05 4.49 -5.25
CA PHE A 3 -5.20 3.84 -3.95
C PHE A 3 -6.36 4.54 -3.25
N ASP A 4 -7.43 3.80 -2.99
CA ASP A 4 -8.60 4.26 -2.27
C ASP A 4 -8.87 3.22 -1.20
N LEU A 5 -8.17 3.39 -0.08
CA LEU A 5 -8.17 2.46 1.06
C LEU A 5 -8.79 3.15 2.26
N SER A 6 -9.70 2.50 2.98
CA SER A 6 -10.11 2.95 4.31
C SER A 6 -9.03 2.56 5.32
N ILE A 7 -8.81 3.38 6.36
CA ILE A 7 -7.92 3.00 7.47
C ILE A 7 -8.42 1.75 8.23
N GLU A 8 -9.71 1.45 8.11
CA GLU A 8 -10.32 0.24 8.69
C GLU A 8 -10.10 -1.02 7.82
N ASP A 9 -9.64 -0.85 6.57
CA ASP A 9 -9.27 -1.97 5.71
C ASP A 9 -7.88 -2.46 6.11
N ASN A 10 -7.85 -3.53 6.90
CA ASN A 10 -6.61 -4.15 7.37
C ASN A 10 -5.80 -4.85 6.26
N PHE A 11 -6.35 -5.00 5.06
CA PHE A 11 -5.67 -5.53 3.89
C PHE A 11 -6.24 -4.96 2.59
N ALA A 12 -5.37 -4.60 1.65
CA ALA A 12 -5.74 -4.48 0.25
C ALA A 12 -4.58 -4.82 -0.70
N SER A 13 -4.96 -5.09 -1.95
CA SER A 13 -4.01 -5.29 -3.02
C SER A 13 -4.44 -4.56 -4.28
N PHE A 14 -3.49 -3.96 -4.97
CA PHE A 14 -3.71 -3.24 -6.21
C PHE A 14 -2.75 -3.80 -7.27
N ILE A 15 -3.26 -4.11 -8.46
CA ILE A 15 -2.46 -4.67 -9.56
C ILE A 15 -2.41 -3.68 -10.71
N ASP A 16 -1.21 -3.38 -11.20
CA ASP A 16 -1.02 -2.62 -12.41
C ASP A 16 -1.03 -3.59 -13.60
N GLU A 17 -2.14 -3.63 -14.32
CA GLU A 17 -2.32 -4.54 -15.46
C GLU A 17 -1.30 -4.33 -16.59
N LYS A 18 -0.60 -3.19 -16.63
CA LYS A 18 0.43 -2.93 -17.65
C LYS A 18 1.78 -3.55 -17.31
N THR A 19 2.11 -3.59 -16.01
CA THR A 19 3.42 -4.03 -15.52
C THR A 19 3.36 -5.35 -14.77
N GLU A 20 2.16 -5.87 -14.54
CA GLU A 20 1.84 -7.02 -13.67
C GLU A 20 2.36 -6.87 -12.24
N LYS A 21 2.79 -5.65 -11.85
CA LYS A 21 3.21 -5.35 -10.49
C LYS A 21 2.00 -5.19 -9.60
N SER A 22 2.08 -5.85 -8.45
CA SER A 22 1.11 -5.80 -7.38
C SER A 22 1.69 -5.01 -6.21
N VAL A 23 0.86 -4.17 -5.62
CA VAL A 23 1.10 -3.50 -4.34
C VAL A 23 0.18 -4.14 -3.33
N PHE A 24 0.75 -4.65 -2.25
CA PHE A 24 0.04 -5.22 -1.13
C PHE A 24 0.20 -4.28 0.06
N ILE A 25 -0.90 -4.06 0.77
CA ILE A 25 -0.95 -3.22 1.95
C ILE A 25 -1.63 -4.04 3.03
N ASP A 26 -0.96 -4.21 4.16
CA ASP A 26 -1.51 -4.91 5.32
C ASP A 26 -1.24 -4.15 6.62
N SER A 27 -2.21 -4.21 7.54
CA SER A 27 -2.13 -3.58 8.86
C SER A 27 -2.75 -4.49 9.92
N PHE A 28 -2.13 -4.54 11.09
CA PHE A 28 -2.64 -5.30 12.24
C PHE A 28 -3.39 -4.42 13.24
N ASP A 29 -3.10 -3.12 13.27
CA ASP A 29 -3.57 -2.17 14.29
C ASP A 29 -4.33 -0.98 13.70
N ASN A 30 -4.53 -0.97 12.38
CA ASN A 30 -5.13 0.12 11.61
C ASN A 30 -4.39 1.46 11.80
N GLN A 31 -3.09 1.43 12.11
CA GLN A 31 -2.26 2.63 12.26
C GLN A 31 -0.94 2.50 11.51
N GLU A 32 -0.27 1.36 11.62
CA GLU A 32 0.91 1.02 10.84
C GLU A 32 0.52 0.07 9.70
N PHE A 33 0.83 0.49 8.48
CA PHE A 33 0.53 -0.23 7.25
C PHE A 33 1.83 -0.65 6.58
N GLU A 34 2.13 -1.94 6.51
CA GLU A 34 3.25 -2.44 5.73
C GLU A 34 2.88 -2.46 4.25
N VAL A 35 3.79 -1.97 3.41
CA VAL A 35 3.64 -1.96 1.96
C VAL A 35 4.62 -2.95 1.36
N ARG A 36 4.12 -3.85 0.51
CA ARG A 36 4.95 -4.79 -0.27
C ARG A 36 4.69 -4.62 -1.76
N ILE A 37 5.74 -4.71 -2.56
CA ILE A 37 5.67 -4.54 -4.01
C ILE A 37 6.29 -5.75 -4.70
N GLY A 38 5.65 -6.25 -5.76
CA GLY A 38 6.17 -7.34 -6.58
C GLY A 38 5.06 -8.10 -7.29
N THR A 39 5.08 -9.41 -7.23
CA THR A 39 4.01 -10.29 -7.71
C THR A 39 3.36 -11.00 -6.51
N VAL A 40 2.24 -11.69 -6.76
CA VAL A 40 1.57 -12.53 -5.74
C VAL A 40 2.51 -13.62 -5.19
N ARG A 41 3.49 -14.08 -5.97
CA ARG A 41 4.44 -15.12 -5.56
C ARG A 41 5.71 -14.55 -4.92
N GLU A 42 6.14 -13.39 -5.39
CA GLU A 42 7.41 -12.76 -5.03
C GLU A 42 7.18 -11.26 -4.82
N SER A 43 7.02 -10.85 -3.56
CA SER A 43 6.89 -9.45 -3.15
C SER A 43 7.89 -9.13 -2.06
N GLN A 44 8.44 -7.92 -2.07
CA GLN A 44 9.37 -7.44 -1.05
C GLN A 44 8.80 -6.23 -0.32
N SER A 45 9.21 -6.06 0.94
CA SER A 45 8.84 -4.89 1.73
C SER A 45 9.39 -3.62 1.08
N ALA A 46 8.51 -2.66 0.87
CA ALA A 46 8.80 -1.33 0.35
C ALA A 46 8.76 -0.27 1.47
N GLY A 47 8.54 -0.69 2.72
CA GLY A 47 8.45 0.19 3.89
C GLY A 47 7.06 0.19 4.52
N SER A 48 6.88 1.03 5.53
CA SER A 48 5.60 1.19 6.24
C SER A 48 5.08 2.63 6.18
N ILE A 49 3.76 2.76 6.28
CA ILE A 49 3.04 4.04 6.36
C ILE A 49 2.35 4.07 7.71
N THR A 50 2.64 5.09 8.52
CA THR A 50 1.84 5.40 9.71
C THR A 50 0.79 6.44 9.35
N ALA A 51 -0.47 6.17 9.67
CA ALA A 51 -1.59 7.08 9.48
C ALA A 51 -2.65 6.90 10.59
N HIS A 52 -3.38 7.95 10.90
CA HIS A 52 -4.48 7.94 11.86
C HIS A 52 -5.83 8.32 11.24
N SER A 53 -5.86 8.60 9.93
CA SER A 53 -7.09 8.73 9.16
C SER A 53 -6.92 8.21 7.73
N THR A 54 -8.04 7.87 7.10
CA THR A 54 -8.12 7.50 5.68
C THR A 54 -7.51 8.57 4.77
N GLU A 55 -7.72 9.86 5.07
CA GLU A 55 -7.16 10.96 4.27
C GLU A 55 -5.64 11.06 4.41
N GLU A 56 -5.11 10.88 5.63
CA GLU A 56 -3.68 10.83 5.88
C GLU A 56 -3.02 9.65 5.16
N PHE A 57 -3.64 8.47 5.25
CA PHE A 57 -3.18 7.27 4.57
C PHE A 57 -3.13 7.49 3.05
N ASN A 58 -4.23 7.93 2.43
CA ASN A 58 -4.28 8.10 0.98
C ASN A 58 -3.35 9.22 0.48
N SER A 59 -3.12 10.26 1.27
CA SER A 59 -2.14 11.32 0.95
C SER A 59 -0.70 10.81 0.98
N ARG A 60 -0.34 9.98 1.98
CA ARG A 60 1.03 9.44 2.13
C ARG A 60 1.29 8.23 1.24
N GLY A 61 0.31 7.34 1.09
CA GLY A 61 0.39 6.13 0.27
C GLY A 61 0.66 6.45 -1.20
N GLN A 62 0.04 7.51 -1.74
CA GLN A 62 0.36 7.97 -3.10
C GLN A 62 1.81 8.42 -3.26
N ILE A 63 2.44 8.96 -2.21
CA ILE A 63 3.83 9.44 -2.27
C ILE A 63 4.81 8.28 -2.15
N ASN A 64 4.58 7.35 -1.21
CA ASN A 64 5.51 6.24 -0.96
C ASN A 64 5.44 5.12 -2.02
N ILE A 65 4.27 4.86 -2.60
CA ILE A 65 4.12 3.79 -3.60
C ILE A 65 4.57 4.24 -5.01
N LEU A 66 4.58 5.55 -5.29
CA LEU A 66 5.00 6.13 -6.56
C LEU A 66 6.43 6.68 -6.56
N ALA A 67 7.10 6.70 -5.40
CA ALA A 67 8.50 7.07 -5.33
C ALA A 67 9.36 5.97 -5.98
N PRO A 68 10.14 6.29 -7.02
CA PRO A 68 11.09 5.34 -7.58
C PRO A 68 12.21 5.16 -6.55
N TYR A 69 12.32 3.96 -5.98
CA TYR A 69 13.59 3.50 -5.42
C TYR A 69 14.60 3.30 -6.55
#